data_AF-A0A016SNH0-F1
#
_entry.id   AF-A0A016SNH0-F1
#
_cell.length_a   1.000
_cell.length_b   1.000
_cell.length_c   1.000
_cell.angle_alpha   90.00
_cell.angle_beta   90.00
_cell.angle_gamma   90.00
#
_symmetry.space_group_name_H-M   'P 1'
#
loop_
_entity.id
_entity.type
_entity.pdbx_description
1 polymer ?
#
loop_
_entity_poly.entity_id
_entity_poly.type
_entity_poly.pdbx_seq_one_letter_code
_entity_poly.pdbx_strand_id
1 'polypeptide(L)'
;MPGGSLQKNFKKVRTYDDVTLALIDFFGADRERVRSRLLMRLKAMRRAIENSRFFATHEVVGSSLLIVHDSEKVNCWMIDFAKSSPVEPPKTLNHRSSWVPGNSEDGYLTGIDNLVKILEDMPPVEVRATEELR
;
A
#
# COMPACT_ATOMS: atom_id res chain seq x y z
N MET A 1 1.60 21.89 15.17
CA MET A 1 0.82 20.67 14.89
C MET A 1 0.02 20.35 16.15
N PRO A 2 -1.29 20.65 16.23
CA PRO A 2 -2.10 20.06 17.29
C PRO A 2 -2.05 18.54 17.10
N GLY A 3 -1.81 17.81 18.18
CA GLY A 3 -1.43 16.39 18.17
C GLY A 3 -2.34 15.53 17.30
N GLY A 4 -1.78 14.92 16.25
CA GLY A 4 -2.47 13.90 15.49
C GLY A 4 -2.80 12.71 16.39
N SER A 5 -4.00 12.15 16.23
CA SER A 5 -4.39 10.95 16.96
C SER A 5 -3.63 9.74 16.43
N LEU A 6 -2.90 9.04 17.29
CA LEU A 6 -2.18 7.84 16.92
C LEU A 6 -3.11 6.62 16.99
N GLN A 7 -3.59 6.18 15.83
CA GLN A 7 -4.37 4.95 15.73
C GLN A 7 -3.44 3.74 15.54
N LYS A 8 -3.57 2.73 16.41
CA LYS A 8 -2.78 1.48 16.35
C LYS A 8 -3.63 0.22 16.22
N ASN A 9 -4.94 0.32 16.45
CA ASN A 9 -5.81 -0.84 16.51
C ASN A 9 -6.48 -1.13 15.17
N PHE A 10 -5.75 -1.80 14.27
CA PHE A 10 -6.26 -2.26 12.99
C PHE A 10 -6.63 -3.75 12.98
N LYS A 11 -6.70 -4.42 14.15
CA LYS A 11 -6.93 -5.87 14.28
C LYS A 11 -8.22 -6.37 13.63
N LYS A 12 -9.20 -5.49 13.42
CA LYS A 12 -10.50 -5.79 12.82
C LYS A 12 -10.69 -5.19 11.42
N VAL A 13 -9.71 -4.43 10.90
CA VAL A 13 -9.74 -3.94 9.53
C VAL A 13 -9.42 -5.12 8.61
N ARG A 14 -10.43 -5.61 7.88
CA ARG A 14 -10.31 -6.86 7.13
C ARG A 14 -10.94 -6.78 5.75
N THR A 15 -12.05 -6.07 5.60
CA THR A 15 -12.76 -5.98 4.32
C THR A 15 -12.18 -4.89 3.44
N TYR A 16 -12.52 -4.95 2.16
CA TYR A 16 -12.16 -3.91 1.19
C TYR A 16 -12.63 -2.52 1.65
N ASP A 17 -13.86 -2.44 2.16
CA ASP A 17 -14.46 -1.20 2.64
C ASP A 17 -13.78 -0.70 3.90
N ASP A 18 -13.44 -1.58 4.86
CA ASP A 18 -12.70 -1.19 6.06
C ASP A 18 -11.36 -0.54 5.72
N VAL A 19 -10.62 -1.14 4.78
CA VAL A 19 -9.31 -0.63 4.34
C VAL A 19 -9.48 0.70 3.59
N THR A 20 -10.50 0.79 2.74
CA THR A 20 -10.81 2.02 2.00
C THR A 20 -11.13 3.16 2.96
N LEU A 21 -11.97 2.92 3.98
CA LEU A 21 -12.31 3.90 5.00
C LEU A 21 -11.10 4.33 5.83
N ALA A 22 -10.24 3.39 6.22
CA ALA A 22 -9.01 3.69 6.95
C ALA A 22 -8.05 4.58 6.12
N LEU A 23 -7.93 4.33 4.81
CA LEU A 23 -7.12 5.16 3.92
C LEU A 23 -7.74 6.54 3.69
N ILE A 24 -9.06 6.63 3.58
CA ILE A 24 -9.78 7.91 3.48
C ILE A 24 -9.50 8.77 4.71
N ASP A 25 -9.62 8.20 5.91
CA ASP A 25 -9.34 8.89 7.17
C ASP A 25 -7.86 9.33 7.24
N PHE A 26 -6.93 8.45 6.85
CA PHE A 26 -5.50 8.75 6.83
C PHE A 26 -5.11 9.87 5.84
N PHE A 27 -5.81 10.00 4.70
CA PHE A 27 -5.52 11.04 3.72
C PHE A 27 -6.12 12.40 4.08
N GLY A 28 -7.22 12.41 4.85
CA GLY A 28 -7.86 13.64 5.31
C GLY A 28 -8.36 14.55 4.17
N ALA A 29 -8.26 15.87 4.36
CA ALA A 29 -8.79 16.86 3.42
C ALA A 29 -8.08 16.87 2.05
N ASP A 30 -6.79 16.55 2.01
CA ASP A 30 -5.95 16.55 0.80
C ASP A 30 -6.07 15.24 0.00
N ARG A 31 -7.17 14.50 0.19
CA ARG A 31 -7.34 13.12 -0.27
C ARG A 31 -6.95 12.90 -1.72
N GLU A 32 -7.43 13.74 -2.62
CA GLU A 32 -7.18 13.59 -4.05
C GLU A 32 -5.70 13.74 -4.43
N ARG A 33 -5.01 14.70 -3.80
CA ARG A 33 -3.58 14.93 -4.00
C ARG A 33 -2.76 13.77 -3.44
N VAL A 34 -3.08 13.32 -2.23
CA VAL A 34 -2.36 12.21 -1.57
C VAL A 34 -2.57 10.91 -2.34
N ARG A 35 -3.82 10.60 -2.70
CA ARG A 35 -4.21 9.43 -3.48
C ARG A 35 -3.46 9.36 -4.82
N SER A 36 -3.50 10.42 -5.61
CA SER A 36 -2.88 10.43 -6.95
C SER A 36 -1.36 10.24 -6.90
N ARG A 37 -0.67 10.89 -5.97
CA ARG A 37 0.79 10.75 -5.81
C ARG A 37 1.18 9.40 -5.25
N LEU A 38 0.45 8.89 -4.26
CA LEU A 38 0.70 7.55 -3.72
C LEU A 38 0.47 6.47 -4.78
N LEU A 39 -0.61 6.59 -5.56
CA LEU A 39 -0.91 5.67 -6.66
C LEU A 39 0.23 5.63 -7.69
N MET A 40 0.75 6.79 -8.09
CA MET A 40 1.91 6.88 -8.97
C MET A 40 3.14 6.20 -8.36
N ARG A 41 3.42 6.45 -7.07
CA ARG A 41 4.55 5.86 -6.36
C ARG A 41 4.45 4.34 -6.24
N LEU A 42 3.27 3.81 -5.92
CA LEU A 42 3.02 2.36 -5.81
C LEU A 42 3.14 1.66 -7.17
N LYS A 43 2.64 2.26 -8.26
CA LYS A 43 2.82 1.73 -9.62
C LYS A 43 4.30 1.69 -10.03
N ALA A 44 5.07 2.72 -9.68
CA ALA A 44 6.51 2.74 -9.91
C ALA A 44 7.24 1.67 -9.07
N MET A 45 6.86 1.53 -7.78
CA MET A 45 7.42 0.50 -6.89
C MET A 45 7.14 -0.91 -7.41
N ARG A 46 5.91 -1.20 -7.83
CA ARG A 46 5.53 -2.47 -8.47
C ARG A 46 6.45 -2.84 -9.62
N ARG A 47 6.64 -1.92 -10.57
CA ARG A 47 7.54 -2.13 -11.72
C ARG A 47 8.99 -2.36 -11.28
N ALA A 48 9.46 -1.65 -10.26
CA ALA A 48 10.81 -1.84 -9.74
C ALA A 48 10.98 -3.22 -9.09
N ILE A 49 9.98 -3.70 -8.36
CA ILE A 49 9.97 -5.04 -7.74
C ILE A 49 9.98 -6.12 -8.82
N GLU A 50 9.14 -6.00 -9.84
CA GLU A 50 9.05 -6.97 -10.96
C GLU A 50 10.38 -7.15 -11.71
N ASN A 51 11.21 -6.11 -11.75
CA ASN A 51 12.52 -6.13 -12.41
C ASN A 51 13.69 -6.35 -11.43
N SER A 52 13.41 -6.57 -10.14
CA SER A 52 14.45 -6.69 -9.12
C SER A 52 14.90 -8.13 -8.95
N ARG A 53 16.19 -8.38 -9.16
CA ARG A 53 16.81 -9.67 -8.86
C ARG A 53 16.67 -10.03 -7.38
N PHE A 54 16.76 -9.05 -6.48
CA PHE A 54 16.59 -9.30 -5.05
C PHE A 54 15.21 -9.91 -4.77
N PHE A 55 14.14 -9.29 -5.26
CA PHE A 55 12.79 -9.79 -5.04
C PHE A 55 12.59 -11.15 -5.71
N ALA A 56 13.01 -11.31 -6.96
CA ALA A 56 12.89 -12.57 -7.68
C ALA A 56 13.51 -13.78 -6.95
N THR A 57 14.47 -13.56 -6.03
CA THR A 57 15.16 -14.63 -5.29
C THR A 57 15.01 -14.55 -3.77
N HIS A 58 14.12 -13.73 -3.22
CA HIS A 58 13.90 -13.63 -1.77
C HIS A 58 12.43 -13.74 -1.43
N GLU A 59 12.11 -14.58 -0.45
CA GLU A 59 10.81 -14.53 0.23
C GLU A 59 10.80 -13.29 1.13
N VAL A 60 9.86 -12.38 0.91
CA VAL A 60 9.76 -11.08 1.59
C VAL A 60 8.58 -11.08 2.55
N VAL A 61 8.79 -11.66 3.74
CA VAL A 61 7.77 -11.77 4.80
C VAL A 61 8.07 -10.80 5.94
N GLY A 62 7.01 -10.22 6.52
CA GLY A 62 7.10 -9.36 7.71
C GLY A 62 7.62 -7.95 7.44
N SER A 63 7.92 -7.60 6.20
CA SER A 63 8.20 -6.23 5.77
C SER A 63 6.92 -5.39 5.71
N SER A 64 7.08 -4.06 5.70
CA SER A 64 5.96 -3.12 5.61
C SER A 64 6.17 -2.06 4.53
N LEU A 65 5.07 -1.47 4.08
CA LEU A 65 5.09 -0.21 3.34
C LEU A 65 4.85 0.95 4.30
N LEU A 66 5.81 1.87 4.36
CA LEU A 66 5.70 3.10 5.13
C LEU A 66 5.24 4.23 4.20
N ILE A 67 4.00 4.67 4.39
CA ILE A 67 3.43 5.81 3.69
C ILE A 67 3.57 7.05 4.58
N VAL A 68 4.17 8.10 4.03
CA VAL A 68 4.30 9.40 4.72
C VAL A 68 3.82 10.49 3.78
N HIS A 69 2.96 11.37 4.29
CA HIS A 69 2.55 12.56 3.58
C HIS A 69 2.45 13.77 4.51
N ASP A 70 2.66 14.94 3.92
CA ASP A 70 2.42 16.26 4.49
C ASP A 70 1.72 17.13 3.44
N SER A 71 1.54 18.42 3.72
CA SER A 71 0.90 19.39 2.81
C SER A 71 1.56 19.50 1.43
N GLU A 72 2.82 19.06 1.29
CA GLU A 72 3.60 19.21 0.06
C GLU A 72 4.00 17.89 -0.57
N LYS A 73 4.41 16.90 0.21
CA LYS A 73 5.06 15.65 -0.22
C LYS A 73 4.23 14.44 0.15
N VAL A 74 4.33 13.41 -0.68
CA VAL A 74 3.69 12.10 -0.49
C VAL A 74 4.70 11.07 -0.96
N ASN A 75 5.03 10.11 -0.12
CA ASN A 75 5.98 9.06 -0.45
C ASN A 75 5.62 7.73 0.21
N CYS A 76 6.20 6.67 -0.36
CA CYS A 76 6.06 5.31 0.12
C CYS A 76 7.41 4.59 -0.03
N TRP A 77 7.82 3.90 1.03
CA TRP A 77 9.04 3.09 1.09
C TRP A 77 8.77 1.71 1.65
N MET A 78 9.62 0.76 1.28
CA MET A 78 9.62 -0.58 1.87
C MET A 78 10.58 -0.59 3.06
N ILE A 79 10.15 -1.16 4.18
CA ILE A 79 10.91 -1.23 5.43
C ILE A 79 10.84 -2.65 6.03
N ASP A 80 11.67 -2.91 7.05
CA ASP A 80 11.65 -4.15 7.86
C ASP A 80 11.94 -5.46 7.09
N PHE A 81 13.08 -5.52 6.41
CA PHE A 81 13.55 -6.70 5.67
C PHE A 81 14.23 -7.77 6.55
N ALA A 82 14.14 -7.66 7.88
CA ALA A 82 14.89 -8.53 8.80
C ALA A 82 14.52 -10.02 8.68
N LYS A 83 13.33 -10.33 8.15
CA LYS A 83 12.84 -11.69 7.93
C LYS A 83 12.85 -12.09 6.45
N SER A 84 13.37 -11.23 5.57
CA SER A 84 13.48 -11.54 4.15
C SER A 84 14.63 -12.52 3.94
N SER A 85 14.33 -13.67 3.35
CA SER A 85 15.27 -14.79 3.22
C SER A 85 15.44 -15.19 1.76
N PRO A 86 16.66 -15.51 1.31
CA PRO A 86 16.87 -16.01 -0.04
C PRO A 86 16.21 -17.38 -0.23
N VAL A 87 15.72 -17.65 -1.43
CA VAL A 87 15.23 -18.98 -1.83
C VAL A 87 16.34 -19.79 -2.52
N GLU A 88 16.24 -21.12 -2.44
CA GLU A 88 17.22 -22.01 -3.08
C GLU A 88 17.11 -21.96 -4.62
N PRO A 89 18.21 -21.71 -5.35
CA PRO A 89 18.22 -21.80 -6.81
C PRO A 89 17.80 -23.20 -7.30
N PRO A 90 17.14 -23.34 -8.45
CA PRO A 90 16.80 -22.29 -9.43
C PRO A 90 15.46 -21.61 -9.16
N LYS A 91 14.89 -21.72 -7.94
CA LYS A 91 13.58 -21.16 -7.62
C LYS A 91 13.57 -19.64 -7.80
N THR A 92 12.49 -19.14 -8.38
CA THR A 92 12.18 -17.70 -8.45
C THR A 92 10.75 -17.47 -8.01
N LEU A 93 10.50 -16.33 -7.38
CA LEU A 93 9.17 -15.93 -6.91
C LEU A 93 8.59 -14.87 -7.84
N ASN A 94 7.27 -14.94 -8.07
CA ASN A 94 6.56 -13.89 -8.79
C ASN A 94 5.75 -12.98 -7.83
N HIS A 95 5.70 -13.33 -6.54
CA HIS A 95 5.02 -12.59 -5.47
C HIS A 95 3.51 -12.41 -5.67
N ARG A 96 2.90 -13.21 -6.56
CA ARG A 96 1.49 -13.15 -6.97
C ARG A 96 0.78 -14.49 -6.88
N SER A 97 1.49 -15.57 -7.17
CA SER A 97 1.01 -16.93 -6.98
C SER A 97 0.56 -17.13 -5.54
N SER A 98 -0.53 -17.87 -5.35
CA SER A 98 -0.99 -18.19 -3.99
C SER A 98 0.09 -18.98 -3.24
N TRP A 99 0.30 -18.62 -1.98
CA TRP A 99 1.17 -19.38 -1.10
C TRP A 99 0.62 -20.80 -0.91
N VAL A 100 1.51 -21.79 -1.06
CA VAL A 100 1.28 -23.17 -0.64
C VAL A 100 2.54 -23.69 0.04
N PRO A 101 2.43 -24.64 1.00
CA PRO A 101 3.62 -25.21 1.65
C PRO A 101 4.68 -25.66 0.62
N GLY A 102 5.88 -25.08 0.72
CA GLY A 102 7.05 -25.40 -0.12
C GLY A 102 7.29 -24.47 -1.32
N ASN A 103 6.31 -23.66 -1.75
CA ASN A 103 6.52 -22.77 -2.90
C ASN A 103 7.24 -21.45 -2.56
N SER A 104 7.27 -21.05 -1.27
CA SER A 104 7.91 -19.82 -0.77
C SER A 104 7.31 -18.51 -1.30
N GLU A 105 6.11 -18.53 -1.89
CA GLU A 105 5.42 -17.32 -2.36
C GLU A 105 4.87 -16.50 -1.20
N ASP A 106 5.07 -15.19 -1.23
CA ASP A 106 4.72 -14.30 -0.10
C ASP A 106 3.50 -13.42 -0.36
N GLY A 107 3.04 -13.34 -1.62
CA GLY A 107 1.93 -12.48 -2.02
C GLY A 107 2.25 -10.98 -1.95
N TYR A 108 3.52 -10.59 -1.93
CA TYR A 108 3.93 -9.18 -1.78
C TYR A 108 3.36 -8.28 -2.88
N LEU A 109 3.47 -8.72 -4.14
CA LEU A 109 2.92 -7.99 -5.27
C LEU A 109 1.39 -8.08 -5.31
N THR A 110 0.77 -9.18 -4.86
CA THR A 110 -0.69 -9.25 -4.66
C THR A 110 -1.17 -8.16 -3.69
N GLY A 111 -0.43 -7.92 -2.60
CA GLY A 111 -0.73 -6.83 -1.66
C GLY A 111 -0.67 -5.45 -2.31
N ILE A 112 0.39 -5.17 -3.09
CA ILE A 112 0.53 -3.91 -3.83
C ILE A 112 -0.54 -3.76 -4.93
N ASP A 113 -0.91 -4.86 -5.60
CA ASP A 113 -1.97 -4.90 -6.60
C ASP A 113 -3.32 -4.50 -5.99
N ASN A 114 -3.65 -5.09 -4.84
CA ASN A 114 -4.87 -4.76 -4.11
C ASN A 114 -4.87 -3.32 -3.58
N LEU A 115 -3.74 -2.84 -3.04
CA LEU A 115 -3.66 -1.46 -2.54
C LEU A 115 -3.86 -0.44 -3.66
N VAL A 116 -3.27 -0.67 -4.83
CA VAL A 116 -3.49 0.18 -6.00
C VAL A 116 -4.93 0.15 -6.44
N LYS A 117 -5.56 -1.03 -6.49
CA LYS A 117 -6.97 -1.16 -6.85
C LYS A 117 -7.87 -0.37 -5.89
N ILE A 118 -7.62 -0.47 -4.57
CA ILE A 118 -8.34 0.32 -3.55
C ILE A 118 -8.21 1.82 -3.81
N LEU A 119 -7.02 2.30 -4.16
CA LEU A 119 -6.81 3.72 -4.46
C LEU A 119 -7.48 4.17 -5.77
N GLU A 120 -7.54 3.30 -6.77
CA GLU A 120 -8.23 3.57 -8.05
C GLU A 120 -9.75 3.62 -7.87
N ASP A 121 -10.31 2.68 -7.10
CA ASP A 121 -11.75 2.55 -6.88
C ASP A 121 -12.26 3.46 -5.74
N MET A 122 -11.36 4.13 -5.01
CA MET A 122 -11.71 5.01 -3.89
C MET A 122 -12.69 6.11 -4.34
N PRO A 123 -13.79 6.35 -3.61
CA PRO A 123 -14.77 7.35 -3.99
C PRO A 123 -14.15 8.76 -4.01
N PRO A 124 -14.52 9.62 -4.98
CA PRO A 124 -14.05 10.99 -5.06
C PRO A 124 -14.57 11.82 -3.87
N VAL A 125 -13.88 12.92 -3.54
CA VAL A 125 -14.38 13.86 -2.52
C VAL A 125 -15.72 14.43 -2.98
N GLU A 126 -16.78 14.18 -2.21
CA GLU A 126 -18.08 14.83 -2.46
C GLU A 126 -17.91 16.34 -2.26
N VAL A 127 -17.98 17.09 -3.35
CA VAL A 127 -18.11 18.54 -3.29
C VAL A 127 -19.53 18.82 -2.86
N ARG A 128 -19.74 19.14 -1.58
CA ARG A 128 -21.01 19.72 -1.16
C ARG A 128 -21.15 21.05 -1.88
N ALA A 129 -22.09 21.14 -2.83
CA ALA A 129 -22.51 22.41 -3.38
C ALA A 129 -22.96 23.28 -2.20
N THR A 130 -22.19 24.31 -1.90
CA THR A 130 -22.66 25.39 -1.05
C THR A 130 -23.84 26.00 -1.78
N GLU A 131 -25.06 25.71 -1.32
CA GLU A 131 -26.22 26.56 -1.62
C GLU A 131 -25.87 27.95 -1.07
N GLU A 132 -25.42 28.82 -1.98
CA GLU A 132 -25.40 30.26 -1.74
C GLU A 132 -26.85 30.69 -1.49
N LEU A 133 -27.16 30.91 -0.22
CA LEU A 133 -28.38 31.60 0.21
C LEU A 133 -28.34 33.01 -0.40
N ARG A 134 -29.23 33.20 -1.37
CA ARG A 134 -29.72 34.49 -1.87
C ARG A 134 -30.35 35.32 -0.75
#